data_AF-A0A1F6PDN4-F1
#
_entry.id   AF-A0A1F6PDN4-F1
#
_cell.length_a   1.000
_cell.length_b   1.000
_cell.length_c   1.000
_cell.angle_alpha   90.00
_cell.angle_beta   90.00
_cell.angle_gamma   90.00
#
_symmetry.space_group_name_H-M   'P 1'
#
loop_
_entity.id
_entity.type
_entity.pdbx_description
1 polymer ?
#
loop_
_entity_poly.entity_id
_entity_poly.type
_entity_poly.pdbx_seq_one_letter_code
_entity_poly.pdbx_strand_id
1 'polypeptide(L)'
;MGKKSFDEIKLSSQVHKGHIASQITTVLKQHSADFFNNLTLAEKAKAKDLKSIETPILDALENSLKNPTIPLHIPGHARGEGVLPKFKDLAGQKIIDLDTTDEFNGLGKLHPAEGPIARAQILAAEAFGSGKAFFLINGSTIGNIALALTVAKENKKIIIGRNCHRSIISGLTLTGAEPIWAIPDKLEKWGIWGAITAENIESLLDKNPDAGAVWINNPTYEGIVSDVESIAKVCKQRNAALLVDEAHGCLWKFSNRFPKPALECGADAVVHSLHKTGGSFSQSSILHLSKDSKISADEVEANLSMLQSTSPSYMLLASLDAARAYLTSKYGQEKINKAIKNAEEARKILATIPGVKCLSSEDGFQIDPTKIYIKIEGLSGKRLESLLEMDYNITIEAATDEGILALSNIGNTAEELYAFCDAIKKIVKRNYSDITYLEHIKYMPLNIPEIVCTPRKAYISSKEEVLPEESIGRVSAEVIAICPPGVPILVPGERITEDHLPFLSKTHSIQVMKEV
;
A
#
# COMPACT_ATOMS: atom_id res chain seq x y z
N MET A 1 58.07 -25.71 -45.59
CA MET A 1 56.92 -26.49 -45.05
C MET A 1 56.51 -25.83 -43.75
N GLY A 2 55.36 -25.21 -43.55
CA GLY A 2 54.14 -25.07 -44.33
C GLY A 2 53.10 -24.58 -43.33
N LYS A 3 52.92 -23.25 -43.27
CA LYS A 3 51.82 -22.60 -42.53
C LYS A 3 50.49 -23.12 -43.06
N LYS A 4 49.78 -23.90 -42.25
CA LYS A 4 48.33 -24.11 -42.24
C LYS A 4 47.99 -24.46 -40.78
N SER A 5 46.98 -23.93 -40.11
CA SER A 5 46.06 -22.83 -40.32
C SER A 5 45.25 -22.85 -39.02
N PHE A 6 45.51 -21.92 -38.10
CA PHE A 6 44.67 -21.72 -36.92
C PHE A 6 43.24 -21.25 -37.31
N ASP A 7 43.00 -20.99 -38.60
CA ASP A 7 41.72 -20.57 -39.15
C ASP A 7 40.75 -21.75 -39.39
N GLU A 8 41.24 -23.00 -39.55
CA GLU A 8 40.36 -24.16 -39.77
C GLU A 8 39.59 -24.59 -38.49
N ILE A 9 40.13 -24.30 -37.30
CA ILE A 9 39.44 -24.58 -36.02
C ILE A 9 38.44 -23.45 -35.66
N LYS A 10 38.66 -22.22 -36.15
CA LYS A 10 37.71 -21.12 -35.95
C LYS A 10 36.48 -21.23 -36.86
N LEU A 11 36.64 -21.73 -38.09
CA LEU A 11 35.54 -21.92 -39.05
C LEU A 11 34.55 -23.01 -38.62
N SER A 12 34.98 -24.11 -38.00
CA SER A 12 34.05 -25.13 -37.48
C SER A 12 33.25 -24.65 -36.26
N SER A 13 33.82 -23.76 -35.44
CA SER A 13 33.15 -23.19 -34.26
C SER A 13 32.14 -22.07 -34.59
N GLN A 14 32.36 -21.32 -35.68
CA GLN A 14 31.41 -20.28 -36.13
C GLN A 14 30.21 -20.87 -36.88
N VAL A 15 30.39 -21.97 -37.63
CA VAL A 15 29.26 -22.67 -38.29
C VAL A 15 28.36 -23.36 -37.27
N HIS A 16 28.90 -23.85 -36.15
CA HIS A 16 28.10 -24.44 -35.07
C HIS A 16 27.37 -23.39 -34.20
N LYS A 17 27.96 -22.21 -33.97
CA LYS A 17 27.31 -21.12 -33.20
C LYS A 17 26.20 -20.41 -33.98
N GLY A 18 26.28 -20.35 -35.32
CA GLY A 18 25.20 -19.84 -36.18
C GLY A 18 23.96 -20.75 -36.23
N HIS A 19 24.14 -22.07 -36.13
CA HIS A 19 23.02 -23.03 -36.10
C HIS A 19 22.33 -23.14 -34.73
N ILE A 20 23.09 -22.99 -33.64
CA ILE A 20 22.52 -23.01 -32.27
C ILE A 20 21.78 -21.69 -31.98
N ALA A 21 22.28 -20.55 -32.46
CA ALA A 21 21.58 -19.26 -32.31
C ALA A 21 20.26 -19.19 -33.13
N SER A 22 20.20 -19.82 -34.31
CA SER A 22 18.95 -19.91 -35.08
C SER A 22 17.97 -20.93 -34.49
N GLN A 23 18.46 -22.03 -33.89
CA GLN A 23 17.62 -22.99 -33.16
C GLN A 23 17.08 -22.41 -31.85
N ILE A 24 17.85 -21.62 -31.09
CA ILE A 24 17.37 -20.96 -29.86
C ILE A 24 16.37 -19.84 -30.17
N THR A 25 16.57 -19.09 -31.27
CA THR A 25 15.58 -18.09 -31.72
C THR A 25 14.28 -18.76 -32.21
N THR A 26 14.38 -19.97 -32.78
CA THR A 26 13.22 -20.78 -33.20
C THR A 26 12.52 -21.42 -32.00
N VAL A 27 13.26 -21.88 -30.99
CA VAL A 27 12.71 -22.43 -29.73
C VAL A 27 12.08 -21.34 -28.86
N LEU A 28 12.60 -20.10 -28.85
CA LEU A 28 11.97 -18.97 -28.15
C LEU A 28 10.74 -18.40 -28.89
N LYS A 29 10.73 -18.43 -30.22
CA LYS A 29 9.52 -18.17 -31.02
C LYS A 29 8.49 -19.30 -30.90
N GLN A 30 8.93 -20.57 -30.79
CA GLN A 30 8.07 -21.72 -30.52
C GLN A 30 7.51 -21.70 -29.11
N HIS A 31 8.25 -21.35 -28.06
CA HIS A 31 7.70 -21.30 -26.69
C HIS A 31 6.65 -20.19 -26.48
N SER A 32 6.73 -19.07 -27.20
CA SER A 32 5.66 -18.05 -27.20
C SER A 32 4.49 -18.44 -28.09
N ALA A 33 4.72 -19.09 -29.24
CA ALA A 33 3.66 -19.64 -30.08
C ALA A 33 2.95 -20.84 -29.42
N ASP A 34 3.67 -21.68 -28.68
CA ASP A 34 3.20 -22.92 -28.04
C ASP A 34 2.41 -22.65 -26.75
N PHE A 35 2.74 -21.59 -26.01
CA PHE A 35 1.86 -21.12 -24.94
C PHE A 35 0.49 -20.78 -25.51
N PHE A 36 0.44 -19.93 -26.54
CA PHE A 36 -0.82 -19.57 -27.19
C PHE A 36 -1.49 -20.74 -27.90
N ASN A 37 -0.75 -21.69 -28.48
CA ASN A 37 -1.34 -22.84 -29.18
C ASN A 37 -2.00 -23.85 -28.22
N ASN A 38 -1.47 -24.01 -27.00
CA ASN A 38 -2.00 -24.89 -25.95
C ASN A 38 -3.11 -24.26 -25.10
N LEU A 39 -3.40 -22.98 -25.29
CA LEU A 39 -4.56 -22.33 -24.68
C LEU A 39 -5.86 -22.88 -25.27
N THR A 40 -6.83 -23.15 -24.39
CA THR A 40 -8.23 -23.35 -24.77
C THR A 40 -8.73 -22.16 -25.58
N LEU A 41 -9.79 -22.35 -26.37
CA LEU A 41 -10.40 -21.24 -27.15
C LEU A 41 -10.78 -20.05 -26.25
N ALA A 42 -11.23 -20.32 -25.02
CA ALA A 42 -11.56 -19.31 -24.02
C ALA A 42 -10.31 -18.52 -23.57
N GLU A 43 -9.20 -19.21 -23.32
CA GLU A 43 -7.94 -18.57 -22.93
C GLU A 43 -7.32 -17.75 -24.08
N LYS A 44 -7.44 -18.23 -25.34
CA LYS A 44 -7.04 -17.47 -26.53
C LYS A 44 -7.86 -16.18 -26.69
N ALA A 45 -9.18 -16.27 -26.53
CA ALA A 45 -10.06 -15.10 -26.57
C ALA A 45 -9.73 -14.10 -25.45
N LYS A 46 -9.50 -14.60 -24.23
CA LYS A 46 -9.06 -13.79 -23.09
C LYS A 46 -7.76 -13.05 -23.34
N ALA A 47 -6.75 -13.73 -23.85
CA ALA A 47 -5.47 -13.11 -24.14
C ALA A 47 -5.59 -12.06 -25.26
N LYS A 48 -6.46 -12.27 -26.26
CA LYS A 48 -6.73 -11.28 -27.31
C LYS A 48 -7.41 -10.02 -26.77
N ASP A 49 -8.44 -10.19 -25.92
CA ASP A 49 -9.15 -9.06 -25.30
C ASP A 49 -8.21 -8.25 -24.41
N LEU A 50 -7.40 -8.91 -23.57
CA LEU A 50 -6.45 -8.22 -22.69
C LEU A 50 -5.37 -7.46 -23.47
N LYS A 51 -4.91 -8.00 -24.60
CA LYS A 51 -3.97 -7.29 -25.50
C LYS A 51 -4.56 -6.05 -26.17
N SER A 52 -5.88 -5.89 -26.18
CA SER A 52 -6.54 -4.71 -26.77
C SER A 52 -6.66 -3.54 -25.78
N ILE A 53 -6.39 -3.77 -24.50
CA ILE A 53 -6.43 -2.73 -23.47
C ILE A 53 -5.11 -1.98 -23.53
N GLU A 54 -5.20 -0.66 -23.67
CA GLU A 54 -4.02 0.21 -23.75
C GLU A 54 -3.21 0.12 -22.46
N THR A 55 -1.92 -0.20 -22.55
CA THR A 55 -0.95 -0.20 -21.44
C THR A 55 0.31 0.54 -21.86
N PRO A 56 0.28 1.88 -21.95
CA PRO A 56 1.32 2.67 -22.61
C PRO A 56 2.75 2.36 -22.14
N ILE A 57 2.96 2.24 -20.82
CA ILE A 57 4.30 2.01 -20.25
C ILE A 57 4.75 0.58 -20.53
N LEU A 58 3.86 -0.39 -20.35
CA LEU A 58 4.16 -1.80 -20.63
C LEU A 58 4.45 -2.01 -22.13
N ASP A 59 3.66 -1.39 -23.00
CA ASP A 59 3.83 -1.46 -24.45
C ASP A 59 5.15 -0.80 -24.88
N ALA A 60 5.50 0.33 -24.27
CA ALA A 60 6.78 1.00 -24.51
C ALA A 60 7.98 0.14 -24.08
N LEU A 61 7.90 -0.54 -22.93
CA LEU A 61 8.92 -1.50 -22.49
C LEU A 61 9.01 -2.71 -23.42
N GLU A 62 7.87 -3.28 -23.85
CA GLU A 62 7.85 -4.39 -24.80
C GLU A 62 8.51 -4.00 -26.14
N ASN A 63 8.24 -2.77 -26.61
CA ASN A 63 8.86 -2.24 -27.81
C ASN A 63 10.37 -2.01 -27.63
N SER A 64 10.81 -1.54 -26.46
CA SER A 64 12.24 -1.40 -26.14
C SER A 64 12.95 -2.76 -26.18
N LEU A 65 12.34 -3.81 -25.60
CA LEU A 65 12.88 -5.18 -25.62
C LEU A 65 12.99 -5.75 -27.05
N LYS A 66 12.07 -5.40 -27.95
CA LYS A 66 12.10 -5.84 -29.35
C LYS A 66 13.19 -5.13 -30.18
N ASN A 67 13.73 -4.01 -29.69
CA ASN A 67 14.71 -3.18 -30.39
C ASN A 67 15.98 -2.94 -29.55
N PRO A 68 16.74 -4.00 -29.21
CA PRO A 68 17.89 -3.89 -28.33
C PRO A 68 19.02 -3.02 -28.91
N THR A 69 19.46 -2.01 -28.16
CA THR A 69 20.67 -1.20 -28.43
C THR A 69 21.94 -1.78 -27.78
N ILE A 70 23.13 -1.20 -28.01
CA ILE A 70 24.32 -1.56 -27.22
C ILE A 70 24.26 -0.79 -25.88
N PRO A 71 24.35 -1.45 -24.71
CA PRO A 71 24.17 -0.81 -23.40
C PRO A 71 25.43 -0.06 -22.93
N LEU A 72 25.74 1.06 -23.58
CA LEU A 72 26.81 1.99 -23.17
C LEU A 72 26.30 3.13 -22.26
N HIS A 73 25.36 2.81 -21.39
CA HIS A 73 24.66 3.73 -20.48
C HIS A 73 24.19 2.95 -19.23
N ILE A 74 23.50 3.62 -18.31
CA ILE A 74 22.94 2.99 -17.11
C ILE A 74 21.66 2.20 -17.42
N PRO A 75 21.32 1.13 -16.67
CA PRO A 75 22.03 0.62 -15.51
C PRO A 75 23.32 -0.15 -15.86
N GLY A 76 24.34 -0.01 -15.01
CA GLY A 76 25.69 -0.57 -15.24
C GLY A 76 25.76 -2.10 -15.29
N HIS A 77 24.66 -2.80 -14.97
CA HIS A 77 24.58 -4.25 -15.14
C HIS A 77 24.52 -4.67 -16.63
N ALA A 78 24.35 -3.72 -17.56
CA ALA A 78 24.47 -3.92 -19.00
C ALA A 78 23.69 -5.14 -19.50
N ARG A 79 22.38 -5.19 -19.21
CA ARG A 79 21.48 -6.31 -19.54
C ARG A 79 21.83 -7.66 -18.92
N GLY A 80 22.51 -7.63 -17.78
CA GLY A 80 22.73 -8.82 -16.98
C GLY A 80 24.15 -9.38 -17.07
N GLU A 81 25.02 -8.77 -17.87
CA GLU A 81 26.43 -9.15 -17.95
C GLU A 81 27.20 -8.75 -16.68
N GLY A 82 26.81 -7.64 -16.05
CA GLY A 82 27.33 -7.20 -14.75
C GLY A 82 26.59 -7.78 -13.54
N VAL A 83 25.73 -8.78 -13.74
CA VAL A 83 24.92 -9.41 -12.67
C VAL A 83 25.56 -10.72 -12.22
N LEU A 84 25.55 -10.99 -10.91
CA LEU A 84 25.94 -12.29 -10.37
C LEU A 84 25.07 -13.40 -10.99
N PRO A 85 25.64 -14.45 -11.60
CA PRO A 85 24.86 -15.49 -12.28
C PRO A 85 23.75 -16.10 -11.43
N LYS A 86 23.99 -16.33 -10.14
CA LYS A 86 22.97 -16.83 -9.20
C LYS A 86 21.72 -15.93 -9.13
N PHE A 87 21.88 -14.60 -9.18
CA PHE A 87 20.74 -13.68 -9.21
C PHE A 87 20.06 -13.69 -10.57
N LYS A 88 20.84 -13.77 -11.66
CA LYS A 88 20.32 -13.89 -13.03
C LYS A 88 19.45 -15.14 -13.21
N ASP A 89 19.87 -16.26 -12.65
CA ASP A 89 19.12 -17.52 -12.66
C ASP A 89 17.83 -17.43 -11.82
N LEU A 90 17.88 -16.74 -10.67
CA LEU A 90 16.73 -16.56 -9.80
C LEU A 90 15.69 -15.59 -10.37
N ALA A 91 16.12 -14.41 -10.83
CA ALA A 91 15.23 -13.35 -11.32
C ALA A 91 14.74 -13.61 -12.75
N GLY A 92 15.57 -14.26 -13.57
CA GLY A 92 15.33 -14.49 -14.98
C GLY A 92 15.73 -13.30 -15.86
N GLN A 93 16.23 -13.62 -17.07
CA GLN A 93 16.75 -12.64 -18.03
C GLN A 93 15.74 -11.53 -18.39
N LYS A 94 14.46 -11.87 -18.56
CA LYS A 94 13.44 -10.88 -18.95
C LYS A 94 13.25 -9.76 -17.93
N ILE A 95 13.33 -10.07 -16.64
CA ILE A 95 13.22 -9.06 -15.58
C ILE A 95 14.43 -8.13 -15.62
N ILE A 96 15.62 -8.69 -15.83
CA ILE A 96 16.86 -7.92 -15.96
C ILE A 96 16.85 -7.03 -17.20
N ASP A 97 16.26 -7.50 -18.31
CA ASP A 97 16.15 -6.68 -19.52
C ASP A 97 15.10 -5.56 -19.40
N LEU A 98 14.13 -5.71 -18.50
CA LEU A 98 13.11 -4.69 -18.19
C LEU A 98 13.63 -3.60 -17.25
N ASP A 99 14.74 -3.84 -16.54
CA ASP A 99 15.39 -2.83 -15.72
C ASP A 99 16.16 -1.85 -16.61
N THR A 100 15.62 -0.64 -16.73
CA THR A 100 16.03 0.37 -17.70
C THR A 100 15.77 1.78 -17.16
N THR A 101 16.29 2.80 -17.85
CA THR A 101 16.15 4.21 -17.48
C THR A 101 15.39 5.01 -18.54
N ASP A 102 15.07 6.27 -18.20
CA ASP A 102 14.36 7.24 -19.03
C ASP A 102 15.21 7.78 -20.20
N GLU A 103 16.48 7.36 -20.31
CA GLU A 103 17.40 7.74 -21.39
C GLU A 103 17.06 7.08 -22.74
N PHE A 104 16.18 6.08 -22.74
CA PHE A 104 15.72 5.44 -23.97
C PHE A 104 14.60 6.21 -24.66
N ASN A 105 14.78 6.46 -25.96
CA ASN A 105 13.77 7.05 -26.81
C ASN A 105 12.45 6.27 -26.72
N GLY A 106 11.39 6.97 -26.34
CA GLY A 106 10.02 6.46 -26.33
C GLY A 106 9.53 5.91 -24.99
N LEU A 107 10.33 5.89 -23.92
CA LEU A 107 9.85 5.49 -22.58
C LEU A 107 9.22 6.65 -21.78
N GLY A 108 9.57 7.90 -22.11
CA GLY A 108 9.11 9.10 -21.39
C GLY A 108 9.81 9.31 -20.06
N LYS A 109 9.47 10.37 -19.33
CA LYS A 109 10.01 10.73 -18.01
C LYS A 109 8.90 10.76 -16.96
N LEU A 110 9.25 10.56 -15.69
CA LEU A 110 8.27 10.60 -14.59
C LEU A 110 8.03 12.03 -14.08
N HIS A 111 9.05 12.88 -14.11
CA HIS A 111 9.01 14.25 -13.56
C HIS A 111 9.65 15.28 -14.53
N PRO A 112 8.84 16.14 -15.18
CA PRO A 112 7.38 16.01 -15.31
C PRO A 112 7.02 14.72 -16.08
N ALA A 113 5.78 14.26 -15.92
CA ALA A 113 5.32 13.09 -16.64
C ALA A 113 5.26 13.35 -18.16
N GLU A 114 5.94 12.54 -18.96
CA GLU A 114 6.01 12.66 -20.42
C GLU A 114 5.73 11.33 -21.13
N GLY A 115 5.33 11.42 -22.40
CA GLY A 115 5.17 10.24 -23.27
C GLY A 115 4.23 9.17 -22.71
N PRO A 116 4.63 7.88 -22.71
CA PRO A 116 3.81 6.80 -22.18
C PRO A 116 3.43 6.97 -20.70
N ILE A 117 4.30 7.55 -19.87
CA ILE A 117 4.02 7.76 -18.45
C ILE A 117 2.88 8.76 -18.28
N ALA A 118 2.91 9.88 -19.00
CA ALA A 118 1.82 10.86 -19.00
C ALA A 118 0.50 10.22 -19.45
N ARG A 119 0.53 9.41 -20.50
CA ARG A 119 -0.68 8.73 -21.01
C ARG A 119 -1.22 7.73 -19.99
N ALA A 120 -0.37 6.94 -19.33
CA ALA A 120 -0.80 6.00 -18.29
C ALA A 120 -1.39 6.71 -17.07
N GLN A 121 -0.84 7.86 -16.67
CA GLN A 121 -1.41 8.69 -15.61
C GLN A 121 -2.79 9.27 -16.00
N ILE A 122 -2.99 9.70 -17.26
CA ILE A 122 -4.31 10.12 -17.76
C ILE A 122 -5.31 8.96 -17.69
N LEU A 123 -4.94 7.78 -18.18
CA LEU A 123 -5.78 6.59 -18.11
C LEU A 123 -6.09 6.18 -16.67
N ALA A 124 -5.16 6.38 -15.74
CA ALA A 124 -5.40 6.15 -14.32
C ALA A 124 -6.37 7.17 -13.73
N ALA A 125 -6.25 8.46 -14.09
CA ALA A 125 -7.21 9.47 -13.68
C ALA A 125 -8.63 9.14 -14.19
N GLU A 126 -8.76 8.70 -15.43
CA GLU A 126 -10.03 8.22 -16.01
C GLU A 126 -10.59 7.01 -15.24
N ALA A 127 -9.76 5.99 -15.01
CA ALA A 127 -10.16 4.77 -14.32
C ALA A 127 -10.65 5.03 -12.87
N PHE A 128 -9.97 5.93 -12.16
CA PHE A 128 -10.30 6.28 -10.77
C PHE A 128 -11.30 7.44 -10.65
N GLY A 129 -11.65 8.10 -11.75
CA GLY A 129 -12.55 9.26 -11.77
C GLY A 129 -11.94 10.54 -11.20
N SER A 130 -10.60 10.64 -11.12
CA SER A 130 -9.91 11.82 -10.60
C SER A 130 -9.68 12.89 -11.68
N GLY A 131 -9.33 14.11 -11.29
CA GLY A 131 -8.92 15.18 -12.21
C GLY A 131 -7.47 15.03 -12.65
N LYS A 132 -6.61 14.60 -11.73
CA LYS A 132 -5.20 14.27 -11.98
C LYS A 132 -4.85 12.99 -11.22
N ALA A 133 -3.90 12.23 -11.75
CA ALA A 133 -3.31 11.07 -11.07
C ALA A 133 -1.78 11.13 -11.22
N PHE A 134 -1.07 10.79 -10.15
CA PHE A 134 0.38 10.74 -10.09
C PHE A 134 0.83 9.34 -9.71
N PHE A 135 1.69 8.74 -10.51
CA PHE A 135 2.29 7.45 -10.21
C PHE A 135 3.38 7.61 -9.17
N LEU A 136 3.34 6.76 -8.15
CA LEU A 136 4.24 6.76 -7.02
C LEU A 136 5.01 5.44 -6.97
N ILE A 137 6.34 5.51 -6.89
CA ILE A 137 7.22 4.33 -6.86
C ILE A 137 7.93 4.09 -5.52
N ASN A 138 7.68 4.95 -4.51
CA ASN A 138 8.20 4.82 -3.14
C ASN A 138 7.05 4.67 -2.11
N GLY A 139 5.94 4.08 -2.55
CA GLY A 139 4.75 3.79 -1.75
C GLY A 139 3.88 5.00 -1.44
N SER A 140 2.70 4.76 -0.86
CA SER A 140 1.78 5.84 -0.43
C SER A 140 2.44 6.76 0.60
N THR A 141 3.51 6.31 1.25
CA THR A 141 4.38 7.12 2.11
C THR A 141 4.79 8.43 1.45
N ILE A 142 5.35 8.39 0.24
CA ILE A 142 5.77 9.64 -0.44
C ILE A 142 4.59 10.47 -0.94
N GLY A 143 3.45 9.83 -1.25
CA GLY A 143 2.23 10.54 -1.60
C GLY A 143 1.72 11.37 -0.43
N ASN A 144 1.69 10.78 0.77
CA ASN A 144 1.34 11.47 2.00
C ASN A 144 2.37 12.56 2.35
N ILE A 145 3.67 12.31 2.21
CA ILE A 145 4.66 13.35 2.49
C ILE A 145 4.54 14.51 1.49
N ALA A 146 4.32 14.22 0.19
CA ALA A 146 4.11 15.26 -0.82
C ALA A 146 2.87 16.11 -0.53
N LEU A 147 1.74 15.47 -0.19
CA LEU A 147 0.52 16.17 0.21
C LEU A 147 0.75 17.03 1.45
N ALA A 148 1.47 16.51 2.47
CA ALA A 148 1.83 17.29 3.64
C ALA A 148 2.67 18.52 3.26
N LEU A 149 3.72 18.37 2.43
CA LEU A 149 4.52 19.50 1.93
C LEU A 149 3.70 20.54 1.16
N THR A 150 2.61 20.11 0.49
CA THR A 150 1.70 20.99 -0.22
C THR A 150 0.77 21.74 0.74
N VAL A 151 0.03 21.02 1.61
CA VAL A 151 -1.08 21.61 2.39
C VAL A 151 -0.72 22.01 3.82
N ALA A 152 0.29 21.38 4.41
CA ALA A 152 0.72 21.62 5.79
C ALA A 152 1.96 22.52 5.76
N LYS A 153 1.85 23.71 6.33
CA LYS A 153 2.97 24.67 6.45
C LYS A 153 3.27 24.92 7.92
N GLU A 154 4.45 25.46 8.18
CA GLU A 154 4.87 25.81 9.54
C GLU A 154 3.86 26.77 10.20
N ASN A 155 3.55 26.51 11.47
CA ASN A 155 2.56 27.27 12.27
C ASN A 155 1.13 27.28 11.67
N LYS A 156 0.80 26.33 10.78
CA LYS A 156 -0.58 26.11 10.33
C LYS A 156 -1.16 24.88 11.00
N LYS A 157 -2.43 25.00 11.43
CA LYS A 157 -3.18 23.89 11.98
C LYS A 157 -3.73 22.99 10.89
N ILE A 158 -3.71 21.70 11.16
CA ILE A 158 -4.32 20.67 10.32
C ILE A 158 -5.02 19.65 11.21
N ILE A 159 -6.27 19.32 10.89
CA ILE A 159 -7.02 18.31 11.64
C ILE A 159 -6.69 16.94 11.04
N ILE A 160 -6.29 15.99 11.87
CA ILE A 160 -5.79 14.68 11.42
C ILE A 160 -6.42 13.57 12.26
N GLY A 161 -6.92 12.53 11.60
CA GLY A 161 -7.35 11.30 12.27
C GLY A 161 -6.21 10.67 13.08
N ARG A 162 -6.41 10.40 14.38
CA ARG A 162 -5.36 9.82 15.24
C ARG A 162 -4.87 8.44 14.77
N ASN A 163 -5.72 7.71 14.05
CA ASN A 163 -5.38 6.45 13.39
C ASN A 163 -4.62 6.64 12.05
N CYS A 164 -4.01 7.80 11.81
CA CYS A 164 -3.22 8.05 10.62
C CYS A 164 -1.97 7.17 10.55
N HIS A 165 -1.50 6.89 9.33
CA HIS A 165 -0.24 6.21 9.12
C HIS A 165 0.96 7.09 9.49
N ARG A 166 2.04 6.49 9.99
CA ARG A 166 3.31 7.18 10.34
C ARG A 166 3.86 8.11 9.27
N SER A 167 3.57 7.88 7.98
CA SER A 167 4.03 8.76 6.90
C SER A 167 3.41 10.16 6.97
N ILE A 168 2.17 10.29 7.45
CA ILE A 168 1.53 11.59 7.68
C ILE A 168 2.29 12.31 8.79
N ILE A 169 2.63 11.62 9.88
CA ILE A 169 3.48 12.16 10.97
C ILE A 169 4.85 12.62 10.46
N SER A 170 5.49 11.82 9.59
CA SER A 170 6.74 12.22 8.93
C SER A 170 6.56 13.50 8.12
N GLY A 171 5.46 13.62 7.36
CA GLY A 171 5.10 14.84 6.65
C GLY A 171 4.97 16.05 7.57
N LEU A 172 4.25 15.93 8.70
CA LEU A 172 4.11 17.01 9.69
C LEU A 172 5.43 17.41 10.34
N THR A 173 6.28 16.43 10.61
CA THR A 173 7.63 16.68 11.14
C THR A 173 8.47 17.46 10.12
N LEU A 174 8.34 17.11 8.83
CA LEU A 174 9.01 17.79 7.73
C LEU A 174 8.44 19.16 7.43
N THR A 175 7.19 19.48 7.78
CA THR A 175 6.55 20.78 7.50
C THR A 175 6.49 21.73 8.69
N GLY A 176 6.54 21.21 9.92
CA GLY A 176 6.38 21.99 11.15
C GLY A 176 4.95 22.43 11.41
N ALA A 177 3.98 21.79 10.77
CA ALA A 177 2.57 22.05 11.00
C ALA A 177 2.12 21.59 12.40
N GLU A 178 1.02 22.19 12.86
CA GLU A 178 0.40 21.91 14.17
C GLU A 178 -0.75 20.90 14.01
N PRO A 179 -0.59 19.64 14.41
CA PRO A 179 -1.68 18.67 14.34
C PRO A 179 -2.75 18.93 15.39
N ILE A 180 -4.01 18.85 14.96
CA ILE A 180 -5.18 18.75 15.81
C ILE A 180 -5.78 17.35 15.63
N TRP A 181 -5.76 16.52 16.68
CA TRP A 181 -6.18 15.13 16.57
C TRP A 181 -7.71 14.98 16.55
N ALA A 182 -8.24 14.41 15.46
CA ALA A 182 -9.55 13.81 15.41
C ALA A 182 -9.44 12.37 15.95
N ILE A 183 -9.94 12.14 17.16
CA ILE A 183 -9.93 10.81 17.79
C ILE A 183 -11.08 9.99 17.19
N PRO A 184 -10.82 8.87 16.49
CA PRO A 184 -11.87 7.99 15.99
C PRO A 184 -12.63 7.32 17.14
N ASP A 185 -13.79 6.76 16.83
CA ASP A 185 -14.53 5.92 17.79
C ASP A 185 -13.66 4.75 18.28
N LYS A 186 -13.88 4.29 19.51
CA LYS A 186 -13.20 3.11 20.05
C LYS A 186 -14.17 1.94 20.04
N LEU A 187 -13.87 0.90 19.26
CA LEU A 187 -14.67 -0.31 19.26
C LEU A 187 -14.12 -1.28 20.29
N GLU A 188 -14.45 -1.07 21.56
CA GLU A 188 -13.94 -1.87 22.69
C GLU A 188 -14.20 -3.37 22.50
N LYS A 189 -15.37 -3.74 21.94
CA LYS A 189 -15.71 -5.11 21.59
C LYS A 189 -14.67 -5.78 20.69
N TRP A 190 -14.00 -5.01 19.85
CA TRP A 190 -13.06 -5.49 18.84
C TRP A 190 -11.61 -5.07 19.11
N GLY A 191 -11.36 -4.17 20.06
CA GLY A 191 -10.01 -3.69 20.38
C GLY A 191 -9.36 -2.85 19.29
N ILE A 192 -10.17 -2.18 18.46
CA ILE A 192 -9.71 -1.44 17.26
C ILE A 192 -10.32 -0.04 17.18
N TRP A 193 -9.70 0.81 16.36
CA TRP A 193 -10.29 2.10 15.99
C TRP A 193 -11.51 1.90 15.09
N GLY A 194 -12.54 2.70 15.35
CA GLY A 194 -13.75 2.84 14.55
C GLY A 194 -13.64 3.94 13.51
N ALA A 195 -14.81 4.42 13.09
CA ALA A 195 -14.94 5.50 12.13
C ALA A 195 -14.59 6.87 12.76
N ILE A 196 -14.24 7.82 11.90
CA ILE A 196 -14.26 9.24 12.23
C ILE A 196 -15.63 9.77 11.82
N THR A 197 -16.29 10.53 12.71
CA THR A 197 -17.63 11.06 12.48
C THR A 197 -17.58 12.51 11.97
N ALA A 198 -18.61 12.91 11.21
CA ALA A 198 -18.71 14.28 10.70
C ALA A 198 -18.89 15.29 11.84
N GLU A 199 -19.62 14.92 12.89
CA GLU A 199 -19.86 15.74 14.08
C GLU A 199 -18.55 16.04 14.83
N ASN A 200 -17.64 15.07 14.92
CA ASN A 200 -16.32 15.27 15.52
C ASN A 200 -15.51 16.28 14.68
N ILE A 201 -15.45 16.08 13.36
CA ILE A 201 -14.75 16.99 12.45
C ILE A 201 -15.35 18.40 12.49
N GLU A 202 -16.68 18.54 12.54
CA GLU A 202 -17.36 19.83 12.66
C GLU A 202 -16.95 20.55 13.95
N SER A 203 -17.01 19.86 15.10
CA SER A 203 -16.60 20.46 16.37
C SER A 203 -15.14 20.91 16.38
N LEU A 204 -14.24 20.16 15.74
CA LEU A 204 -12.82 20.50 15.65
C LEU A 204 -12.57 21.71 14.75
N LEU A 205 -13.25 21.79 13.61
CA LEU A 205 -13.18 22.94 12.70
C LEU A 205 -13.78 24.20 13.33
N ASP A 206 -14.87 24.08 14.09
CA ASP A 206 -15.48 25.21 14.79
C ASP A 206 -14.56 25.78 15.87
N LYS A 207 -13.79 24.92 16.56
CA LYS A 207 -12.77 25.32 17.54
C LYS A 207 -11.47 25.81 16.90
N ASN A 208 -11.21 25.44 15.66
CA ASN A 208 -9.99 25.77 14.92
C ASN A 208 -10.35 26.30 13.52
N PRO A 209 -10.99 27.48 13.42
CA PRO A 209 -11.42 28.04 12.12
C PRO A 209 -10.25 28.38 11.19
N ASP A 210 -9.02 28.39 11.73
CA ASP A 210 -7.77 28.59 11.00
C ASP A 210 -7.17 27.29 10.43
N ALA A 211 -7.78 26.12 10.69
CA ALA A 211 -7.34 24.85 10.13
C ALA A 211 -7.63 24.77 8.62
N GLY A 212 -6.59 24.69 7.81
CA GLY A 212 -6.71 24.72 6.34
C GLY A 212 -7.10 23.38 5.70
N ALA A 213 -6.97 22.28 6.44
CA ALA A 213 -7.23 20.94 5.94
C ALA A 213 -7.67 19.97 7.04
N VAL A 214 -8.43 18.96 6.61
CA VAL A 214 -8.79 17.76 7.37
C VAL A 214 -8.21 16.55 6.65
N TRP A 215 -7.53 15.68 7.38
CA TRP A 215 -6.91 14.47 6.83
C TRP A 215 -7.34 13.23 7.62
N ILE A 216 -8.07 12.33 6.97
CA ILE A 216 -8.54 11.09 7.59
C ILE A 216 -7.95 9.86 6.89
N ASN A 217 -7.87 8.76 7.63
CA ASN A 217 -7.60 7.43 7.07
C ASN A 217 -8.94 6.72 6.84
N ASN A 218 -9.19 6.21 5.63
CA ASN A 218 -10.43 5.51 5.29
C ASN A 218 -10.19 4.47 4.19
N PRO A 219 -10.49 3.18 4.38
CA PRO A 219 -11.01 2.58 5.62
C PRO A 219 -9.93 2.46 6.70
N THR A 220 -10.31 2.07 7.91
CA THR A 220 -9.35 1.51 8.88
C THR A 220 -8.69 0.25 8.32
N TYR A 221 -7.62 -0.23 8.97
CA TYR A 221 -6.92 -1.41 8.48
C TYR A 221 -7.83 -2.65 8.45
N GLU A 222 -8.67 -2.79 9.46
CA GLU A 222 -9.63 -3.87 9.64
C GLU A 222 -10.85 -3.74 8.72
N GLY A 223 -10.98 -2.62 8.02
CA GLY A 223 -11.98 -2.39 6.98
C GLY A 223 -13.16 -1.53 7.43
N ILE A 224 -13.11 -0.83 8.56
CA ILE A 224 -14.19 0.07 9.00
C ILE A 224 -14.18 1.34 8.15
N VAL A 225 -15.35 1.73 7.67
CA VAL A 225 -15.53 2.85 6.75
C VAL A 225 -16.16 4.04 7.47
N SER A 226 -15.58 5.22 7.30
CA SER A 226 -16.14 6.48 7.79
C SER A 226 -17.12 7.07 6.77
N ASP A 227 -18.09 7.87 7.22
CA ASP A 227 -18.97 8.62 6.33
C ASP A 227 -18.24 9.82 5.72
N VAL A 228 -17.41 9.54 4.72
CA VAL A 228 -16.59 10.54 4.02
C VAL A 228 -17.46 11.60 3.33
N GLU A 229 -18.67 11.24 2.89
CA GLU A 229 -19.55 12.20 2.20
C GLU A 229 -20.06 13.28 3.18
N SER A 230 -20.45 12.89 4.39
CA SER A 230 -20.83 13.84 5.43
C SER A 230 -19.64 14.67 5.90
N ILE A 231 -18.46 14.07 6.06
CA ILE A 231 -17.22 14.80 6.39
C ILE A 231 -16.87 15.83 5.31
N ALA A 232 -16.97 15.46 4.02
CA ALA A 232 -16.70 16.37 2.91
C ALA A 232 -17.65 17.56 2.89
N LYS A 233 -18.93 17.37 3.23
CA LYS A 233 -19.92 18.46 3.37
C LYS A 233 -19.49 19.45 4.45
N VAL A 234 -19.06 18.97 5.61
CA VAL A 234 -18.56 19.81 6.73
C VAL A 234 -17.30 20.58 6.30
N CYS A 235 -16.31 19.90 5.72
CA CYS A 235 -15.07 20.53 5.24
C CYS A 235 -15.37 21.65 4.23
N LYS A 236 -16.27 21.39 3.28
CA LYS A 236 -16.67 22.39 2.27
C LYS A 236 -17.31 23.62 2.89
N GLN A 237 -18.20 23.46 3.87
CA GLN A 237 -18.85 24.57 4.57
C GLN A 237 -17.86 25.45 5.35
N ARG A 238 -16.77 24.85 5.88
CA ARG A 238 -15.71 25.57 6.62
C ARG A 238 -14.50 25.95 5.76
N ASN A 239 -14.61 25.78 4.44
CA ASN A 239 -13.54 26.03 3.48
C ASN A 239 -12.22 25.25 3.74
N ALA A 240 -12.27 24.12 4.46
CA ALA A 240 -11.12 23.23 4.61
C ALA A 240 -11.00 22.29 3.41
N ALA A 241 -9.77 21.91 3.04
CA ALA A 241 -9.54 20.81 2.09
C ALA A 241 -9.69 19.46 2.79
N LEU A 242 -10.26 18.46 2.12
CA LEU A 242 -10.35 17.08 2.64
C LEU A 242 -9.36 16.16 1.93
N LEU A 243 -8.40 15.63 2.70
CA LEU A 243 -7.45 14.62 2.25
C LEU A 243 -7.84 13.27 2.85
N VAL A 244 -7.79 12.22 2.04
CA VAL A 244 -8.07 10.85 2.49
C VAL A 244 -6.92 9.93 2.14
N ASP A 245 -6.30 9.36 3.17
CA ASP A 245 -5.45 8.18 2.98
C ASP A 245 -6.37 6.97 2.79
N GLU A 246 -6.59 6.61 1.52
CA GLU A 246 -7.39 5.46 1.09
C GLU A 246 -6.49 4.30 0.65
N ALA A 247 -5.30 4.16 1.25
CA ALA A 247 -4.31 3.17 0.82
C ALA A 247 -4.87 1.74 0.75
N HIS A 248 -5.89 1.42 1.56
CA HIS A 248 -6.55 0.11 1.59
C HIS A 248 -7.85 0.02 0.77
N GLY A 249 -8.32 1.11 0.17
CA GLY A 249 -9.59 1.19 -0.56
C GLY A 249 -9.47 1.21 -2.09
N CYS A 250 -8.31 0.89 -2.66
CA CYS A 250 -8.07 1.11 -4.10
C CYS A 250 -8.97 0.28 -5.05
N LEU A 251 -9.68 -0.74 -4.56
CA LEU A 251 -10.61 -1.54 -5.34
C LEU A 251 -12.02 -0.92 -5.44
N TRP A 252 -12.34 0.06 -4.59
CA TRP A 252 -13.71 0.51 -4.37
C TRP A 252 -14.37 1.10 -5.61
N LYS A 253 -13.59 1.84 -6.42
CA LYS A 253 -14.08 2.43 -7.67
C LYS A 253 -14.60 1.40 -8.68
N PHE A 254 -14.13 0.16 -8.57
CA PHE A 254 -14.34 -0.86 -9.58
C PHE A 254 -15.55 -1.75 -9.31
N SER A 255 -16.29 -1.57 -8.20
CA SER A 255 -17.53 -2.29 -7.95
C SER A 255 -18.45 -1.54 -7.00
N ASN A 256 -19.75 -1.51 -7.29
CA ASN A 256 -20.77 -0.94 -6.41
C ASN A 256 -21.04 -1.78 -5.14
N ARG A 257 -20.40 -2.93 -5.00
CA ARG A 257 -20.45 -3.78 -3.79
C ARG A 257 -19.43 -3.35 -2.74
N PHE A 258 -18.49 -2.48 -3.10
CA PHE A 258 -17.59 -1.82 -2.17
C PHE A 258 -18.23 -0.53 -1.63
N PRO A 259 -17.66 0.03 -0.55
CA PRO A 259 -17.98 1.39 -0.12
C PRO A 259 -17.73 2.42 -1.23
N LYS A 260 -18.37 3.59 -1.10
CA LYS A 260 -18.21 4.68 -2.07
C LYS A 260 -16.78 5.27 -1.95
N PRO A 261 -16.02 5.41 -3.06
CA PRO A 261 -14.66 5.96 -3.03
C PRO A 261 -14.62 7.40 -2.53
N ALA A 262 -13.57 7.77 -1.79
CA ALA A 262 -13.45 9.12 -1.22
C ALA A 262 -13.50 10.26 -2.26
N LEU A 263 -12.96 10.03 -3.47
CA LEU A 263 -13.07 11.00 -4.58
C LEU A 263 -14.52 11.31 -4.96
N GLU A 264 -15.40 10.30 -4.96
CA GLU A 264 -16.82 10.47 -5.27
C GLU A 264 -17.62 11.05 -4.11
N CYS A 265 -17.08 10.97 -2.89
CA CYS A 265 -17.63 11.60 -1.69
C CYS A 265 -17.26 13.09 -1.57
N GLY A 266 -16.31 13.58 -2.37
CA GLY A 266 -15.89 14.98 -2.40
C GLY A 266 -14.56 15.28 -1.71
N ALA A 267 -13.68 14.28 -1.54
CA ALA A 267 -12.30 14.51 -1.12
C ALA A 267 -11.51 15.28 -2.20
N ASP A 268 -10.66 16.22 -1.77
CA ASP A 268 -9.77 17.00 -2.63
C ASP A 268 -8.57 16.17 -3.12
N ALA A 269 -8.05 15.29 -2.27
CA ALA A 269 -6.95 14.39 -2.58
C ALA A 269 -7.14 13.01 -1.94
N VAL A 270 -6.75 11.97 -2.68
CA VAL A 270 -6.82 10.57 -2.24
C VAL A 270 -5.53 9.84 -2.60
N VAL A 271 -4.98 9.07 -1.65
CA VAL A 271 -3.80 8.23 -1.89
C VAL A 271 -4.18 6.75 -1.84
N HIS A 272 -3.88 6.01 -2.89
CA HIS A 272 -4.14 4.56 -3.00
C HIS A 272 -2.83 3.76 -3.05
N SER A 273 -2.72 2.66 -2.29
CA SER A 273 -1.64 1.69 -2.44
C SER A 273 -2.09 0.53 -3.34
N LEU A 274 -1.85 0.64 -4.64
CA LEU A 274 -2.23 -0.42 -5.58
C LEU A 274 -1.52 -1.75 -5.31
N HIS A 275 -0.33 -1.73 -4.69
CA HIS A 275 0.37 -2.96 -4.35
C HIS A 275 -0.29 -3.77 -3.21
N LYS A 276 -1.18 -3.15 -2.43
CA LYS A 276 -1.85 -3.84 -1.32
C LYS A 276 -2.97 -4.75 -1.83
N THR A 277 -3.87 -4.22 -2.66
CA THR A 277 -5.06 -4.96 -3.12
C THR A 277 -5.31 -4.86 -4.64
N GLY A 278 -4.68 -3.89 -5.32
CA GLY A 278 -4.88 -3.59 -6.74
C GLY A 278 -4.05 -4.43 -7.72
N GLY A 279 -3.06 -5.19 -7.23
CA GLY A 279 -2.29 -6.15 -8.04
C GLY A 279 -1.06 -5.57 -8.74
N SER A 280 -0.54 -4.42 -8.29
CA SER A 280 0.77 -3.90 -8.71
C SER A 280 1.89 -4.36 -7.76
N PHE A 281 3.15 -4.10 -8.09
CA PHE A 281 4.28 -4.54 -7.26
C PHE A 281 4.49 -3.66 -6.03
N SER A 282 5.02 -4.24 -4.95
CA SER A 282 5.36 -3.53 -3.70
C SER A 282 6.06 -2.20 -3.96
N GLN A 283 5.76 -1.18 -3.14
CA GLN A 283 6.16 0.22 -3.30
C GLN A 283 5.42 1.01 -4.38
N SER A 284 4.54 0.40 -5.18
CA SER A 284 3.78 1.15 -6.17
C SER A 284 2.42 1.62 -5.65
N SER A 285 2.10 2.89 -5.91
CA SER A 285 0.87 3.57 -5.44
C SER A 285 0.45 4.68 -6.40
N ILE A 286 -0.73 5.26 -6.19
CA ILE A 286 -1.22 6.41 -6.96
C ILE A 286 -1.74 7.48 -6.01
N LEU A 287 -1.37 8.73 -6.26
CA LEU A 287 -2.00 9.91 -5.65
C LEU A 287 -2.98 10.51 -6.66
N HIS A 288 -4.19 10.82 -6.21
CA HIS A 288 -5.25 11.41 -7.00
C HIS A 288 -5.60 12.79 -6.46
N LEU A 289 -5.85 13.75 -7.36
CA LEU A 289 -6.53 14.99 -7.04
C LEU A 289 -7.90 14.99 -7.71
N SER A 290 -8.94 15.44 -7.00
CA SER A 290 -10.27 15.60 -7.59
C SER A 290 -10.28 16.66 -8.70
N LYS A 291 -11.33 16.67 -9.51
CA LYS A 291 -11.46 17.61 -10.65
C LYS A 291 -11.59 19.06 -10.21
N ASP A 292 -12.17 19.27 -9.03
CA ASP A 292 -12.42 20.56 -8.37
C ASP A 292 -11.55 20.75 -7.12
N SER A 293 -10.43 20.01 -7.03
CA SER A 293 -9.52 20.03 -5.89
C SER A 293 -9.01 21.44 -5.61
N LYS A 294 -8.99 21.82 -4.33
CA LYS A 294 -8.32 23.04 -3.85
C LYS A 294 -6.79 22.92 -3.82
N ILE A 295 -6.25 21.72 -4.03
CA ILE A 295 -4.83 21.42 -3.92
C ILE A 295 -4.17 21.60 -5.29
N SER A 296 -3.11 22.39 -5.35
CA SER A 296 -2.37 22.67 -6.59
C SER A 296 -1.66 21.42 -7.11
N ALA A 297 -2.02 20.98 -8.32
CA ALA A 297 -1.36 19.87 -9.00
C ALA A 297 0.13 20.15 -9.25
N ASP A 298 0.48 21.38 -9.60
CA ASP A 298 1.85 21.80 -9.88
C ASP A 298 2.71 21.77 -8.61
N GLU A 299 2.16 22.18 -7.45
CA GLU A 299 2.88 22.07 -6.18
C GLU A 299 3.07 20.62 -5.75
N VAL A 300 2.06 19.76 -5.99
CA VAL A 300 2.18 18.31 -5.72
C VAL A 300 3.26 17.70 -6.62
N GLU A 301 3.29 18.02 -7.92
CA GLU A 301 4.31 17.52 -8.84
C GLU A 301 5.72 18.00 -8.44
N ALA A 302 5.86 19.28 -8.08
CA ALA A 302 7.13 19.82 -7.59
C ALA A 302 7.60 19.10 -6.31
N ASN A 303 6.71 18.86 -5.35
CA ASN A 303 7.05 18.13 -4.13
C ASN A 303 7.39 16.67 -4.41
N LEU A 304 6.68 16.00 -5.32
CA LEU A 304 7.00 14.64 -5.75
C LEU A 304 8.35 14.56 -6.46
N SER A 305 8.74 15.59 -7.22
CA SER A 305 10.06 15.64 -7.87
C SER A 305 11.22 15.66 -6.88
N MET A 306 11.02 16.22 -5.68
CA MET A 306 12.01 16.20 -4.60
C MET A 306 12.08 14.85 -3.86
N LEU A 307 10.97 14.10 -3.83
CA LEU A 307 10.82 12.89 -3.01
C LEU A 307 11.05 11.59 -3.76
N GLN A 308 10.81 11.56 -5.07
CA GLN A 308 11.03 10.37 -5.89
C GLN A 308 12.45 10.28 -6.43
N SER A 309 12.88 9.06 -6.74
CA SER A 309 14.16 8.83 -7.42
C SER A 309 14.19 9.56 -8.77
N THR A 310 15.33 10.18 -9.08
CA THR A 310 15.65 10.70 -10.42
C THR A 310 15.88 9.59 -11.44
N SER A 311 16.02 8.34 -10.98
CA SER A 311 16.08 7.13 -11.80
C SER A 311 14.96 6.19 -11.36
N PRO A 312 13.72 6.43 -11.83
CA PRO A 312 12.56 5.67 -11.37
C PRO A 312 12.59 4.23 -11.90
N SER A 313 12.07 3.29 -11.11
CA SER A 313 11.91 1.90 -11.57
C SER A 313 10.77 1.80 -12.60
N TYR A 314 11.12 1.55 -13.85
CA TYR A 314 10.15 1.32 -14.92
C TYR A 314 9.31 0.06 -14.69
N MET A 315 9.86 -0.93 -14.00
CA MET A 315 9.09 -2.11 -13.59
C MET A 315 7.93 -1.74 -12.66
N LEU A 316 8.18 -0.87 -11.67
CA LEU A 316 7.12 -0.41 -10.76
C LEU A 316 6.07 0.42 -11.53
N LEU A 317 6.51 1.33 -12.41
CA LEU A 317 5.62 2.12 -13.27
C LEU A 317 4.76 1.25 -14.19
N ALA A 318 5.37 0.28 -14.87
CA ALA A 318 4.64 -0.66 -15.73
C ALA A 318 3.67 -1.53 -14.94
N SER A 319 4.02 -1.91 -13.70
CA SER A 319 3.11 -2.66 -12.83
C SER A 319 1.86 -1.84 -12.44
N LEU A 320 1.98 -0.53 -12.26
CA LEU A 320 0.83 0.37 -12.03
C LEU A 320 -0.07 0.46 -13.26
N ASP A 321 0.54 0.65 -14.42
CA ASP A 321 -0.18 0.74 -15.68
C ASP A 321 -0.93 -0.56 -16.01
N ALA A 322 -0.25 -1.70 -15.86
CA ALA A 322 -0.84 -3.03 -16.04
C ALA A 322 -1.94 -3.33 -15.02
N ALA A 323 -1.74 -2.98 -13.74
CA ALA A 323 -2.75 -3.17 -12.70
C ALA A 323 -4.03 -2.36 -13.00
N ARG A 324 -3.89 -1.07 -13.34
CA ARG A 324 -5.00 -0.23 -13.79
C ARG A 324 -5.75 -0.87 -14.97
N ALA A 325 -5.02 -1.24 -16.03
CA ALA A 325 -5.62 -1.89 -17.21
C ALA A 325 -6.39 -3.16 -16.81
N TYR A 326 -5.80 -4.01 -15.98
CA TYR A 326 -6.42 -5.25 -15.56
C TYR A 326 -7.70 -5.03 -14.75
N LEU A 327 -7.68 -4.12 -13.76
CA LEU A 327 -8.85 -3.79 -12.93
C LEU A 327 -10.03 -3.23 -13.74
N THR A 328 -9.75 -2.45 -14.79
CA THR A 328 -10.79 -1.94 -15.71
C THR A 328 -11.33 -2.99 -16.69
N SER A 329 -10.62 -4.11 -16.87
CA SER A 329 -11.04 -5.18 -17.79
C SER A 329 -12.16 -6.04 -17.21
N LYS A 330 -12.96 -6.67 -18.09
CA LYS A 330 -13.98 -7.65 -17.65
C LYS A 330 -13.40 -8.78 -16.78
N TYR A 331 -12.14 -9.17 -17.00
CA TYR A 331 -11.49 -10.22 -16.22
C TYR A 331 -11.06 -9.72 -14.83
N GLY A 332 -10.60 -8.47 -14.72
CA GLY A 332 -10.37 -7.85 -13.42
C GLY A 332 -11.66 -7.71 -12.62
N GLN A 333 -12.75 -7.31 -13.29
CA GLN A 333 -14.10 -7.26 -12.70
C GLN A 333 -14.56 -8.64 -12.19
N GLU A 334 -14.31 -9.72 -12.93
CA GLU A 334 -14.57 -11.09 -12.46
C GLU A 334 -13.74 -11.43 -11.21
N LYS A 335 -12.45 -11.09 -11.19
CA LYS A 335 -11.56 -11.33 -10.04
C LYS A 335 -11.99 -10.56 -8.80
N ILE A 336 -12.39 -9.30 -8.96
CA ILE A 336 -12.94 -8.47 -7.88
C ILE A 336 -14.22 -9.12 -7.32
N ASN A 337 -15.15 -9.50 -8.20
CA ASN A 337 -16.38 -10.15 -7.77
C ASN A 337 -16.11 -11.48 -7.04
N LYS A 338 -15.11 -12.24 -7.49
CA LYS A 338 -14.67 -13.47 -6.80
C LYS A 338 -14.09 -13.17 -5.43
N ALA A 339 -13.23 -12.16 -5.31
CA ALA A 339 -12.64 -11.76 -4.03
C ALA A 339 -13.72 -11.40 -2.99
N ILE A 340 -14.73 -10.64 -3.39
CA ILE A 340 -15.88 -10.29 -2.53
C ILE A 340 -16.67 -11.55 -2.14
N LYS A 341 -17.03 -12.40 -3.11
CA LYS A 341 -17.77 -13.64 -2.85
C LYS A 341 -17.03 -14.60 -1.92
N ASN A 342 -15.73 -14.80 -2.15
CA ASN A 342 -14.87 -15.62 -1.31
C ASN A 342 -14.88 -15.11 0.13
N ALA A 343 -14.81 -13.79 0.34
CA ALA A 343 -14.85 -13.21 1.67
C ALA A 343 -16.21 -13.42 2.35
N GLU A 344 -17.31 -13.18 1.64
CA GLU A 344 -18.67 -13.40 2.15
C GLU A 344 -18.92 -14.86 2.54
N GLU A 345 -18.48 -15.81 1.70
CA GLU A 345 -18.57 -17.24 1.97
C GLU A 345 -17.70 -17.65 3.17
N ALA A 346 -16.46 -17.16 3.24
CA ALA A 346 -15.59 -17.40 4.38
C ALA A 346 -16.22 -16.89 5.68
N ARG A 347 -16.79 -15.68 5.69
CA ARG A 347 -17.52 -15.15 6.87
C ARG A 347 -18.68 -16.04 7.28
N LYS A 348 -19.49 -16.50 6.32
CA LYS A 348 -20.60 -17.43 6.60
C LYS A 348 -20.11 -18.71 7.25
N ILE A 349 -19.02 -19.31 6.76
CA ILE A 349 -18.45 -20.52 7.34
C ILE A 349 -17.91 -20.24 8.74
N LEU A 350 -17.11 -19.19 8.91
CA LEU A 350 -16.50 -18.80 10.18
C LEU A 350 -17.56 -18.52 11.26
N ALA A 351 -18.68 -17.88 10.90
CA ALA A 351 -19.79 -17.62 11.82
C ALA A 351 -20.48 -18.90 12.35
N THR A 352 -20.32 -20.05 11.67
CA THR A 352 -20.85 -21.34 12.18
C THR A 352 -19.94 -22.01 13.19
N ILE A 353 -18.71 -21.52 13.37
CA ILE A 353 -17.72 -22.12 14.26
C ILE A 353 -17.91 -21.55 15.67
N PRO A 354 -18.20 -22.38 16.69
CA PRO A 354 -18.39 -21.91 18.06
C PRO A 354 -17.18 -21.11 18.58
N GLY A 355 -17.43 -19.99 19.27
CA GLY A 355 -16.38 -19.14 19.84
C GLY A 355 -15.67 -18.21 18.84
N VAL A 356 -15.96 -18.32 17.53
CA VAL A 356 -15.44 -17.40 16.51
C VAL A 356 -16.41 -16.25 16.30
N LYS A 357 -15.90 -15.01 16.38
CA LYS A 357 -16.65 -13.79 16.06
C LYS A 357 -15.99 -13.12 14.87
N CYS A 358 -16.79 -12.71 13.89
CA CYS A 358 -16.34 -12.00 12.70
C CYS A 358 -16.94 -10.60 12.67
N LEU A 359 -16.11 -9.60 12.45
CA LEU A 359 -16.56 -8.21 12.30
C LEU A 359 -17.49 -8.12 11.10
N SER A 360 -18.68 -7.55 11.27
CA SER A 360 -19.68 -7.47 10.20
C SER A 360 -20.42 -6.14 10.20
N SER A 361 -21.20 -5.88 9.15
CA SER A 361 -22.07 -4.69 9.11
C SER A 361 -23.17 -4.72 10.18
N GLU A 362 -23.46 -5.88 10.77
CA GLU A 362 -24.42 -6.02 11.88
C GLU A 362 -23.90 -5.35 13.17
N ASP A 363 -22.60 -5.06 13.26
CA ASP A 363 -22.00 -4.28 14.34
C ASP A 363 -22.34 -2.78 14.27
N GLY A 364 -23.10 -2.33 13.25
CA GLY A 364 -23.57 -0.94 13.12
C GLY A 364 -22.66 -0.03 12.28
N PHE A 365 -21.73 -0.61 11.53
CA PHE A 365 -20.76 0.14 10.71
C PHE A 365 -20.76 -0.35 9.27
N GLN A 366 -20.33 0.52 8.35
CA GLN A 366 -19.96 0.06 7.00
C GLN A 366 -18.58 -0.58 7.04
N ILE A 367 -18.41 -1.68 6.30
CA ILE A 367 -17.16 -2.41 6.23
C ILE A 367 -16.75 -2.70 4.79
N ASP A 368 -15.44 -2.77 4.55
CA ASP A 368 -14.91 -3.36 3.33
C ASP A 368 -15.16 -4.87 3.33
N PRO A 369 -15.92 -5.42 2.36
CA PRO A 369 -16.29 -6.82 2.35
C PRO A 369 -15.08 -7.77 2.25
N THR A 370 -13.95 -7.31 1.69
CA THR A 370 -12.74 -8.13 1.48
C THR A 370 -11.81 -8.21 2.69
N LYS A 371 -12.07 -7.42 3.75
CA LYS A 371 -11.29 -7.38 4.99
C LYS A 371 -11.89 -8.29 6.07
N ILE A 372 -11.40 -9.52 6.19
CA ILE A 372 -11.96 -10.51 7.12
C ILE A 372 -11.27 -10.40 8.48
N TYR A 373 -11.81 -9.57 9.37
CA TYR A 373 -11.36 -9.49 10.75
C TYR A 373 -12.13 -10.45 11.66
N ILE A 374 -11.42 -11.31 12.38
CA ILE A 374 -12.00 -12.29 13.30
C ILE A 374 -11.28 -12.31 14.64
N LYS A 375 -12.01 -12.72 15.68
CA LYS A 375 -11.46 -13.13 16.96
C LYS A 375 -11.99 -14.47 17.43
N ILE A 376 -11.21 -15.16 18.24
CA ILE A 376 -11.55 -16.46 18.81
C ILE A 376 -11.48 -16.34 20.33
N GLU A 377 -12.57 -16.71 21.02
CA GLU A 377 -12.57 -16.74 22.48
C GLU A 377 -11.46 -17.66 23.00
N GLY A 378 -10.68 -17.16 23.96
CA GLY A 378 -9.54 -17.88 24.53
C GLY A 378 -8.18 -17.62 23.88
N LEU A 379 -8.09 -16.86 22.78
CA LEU A 379 -6.86 -16.62 22.05
C LEU A 379 -6.63 -15.13 21.74
N SER A 380 -5.40 -14.65 21.95
CA SER A 380 -4.99 -13.35 21.40
C SER A 380 -4.81 -13.45 19.88
N GLY A 381 -4.91 -12.32 19.19
CA GLY A 381 -4.65 -12.28 17.75
C GLY A 381 -3.23 -12.74 17.42
N LYS A 382 -2.24 -12.39 18.24
CA LYS A 382 -0.84 -12.78 18.00
C LYS A 382 -0.61 -14.28 18.18
N ARG A 383 -1.27 -14.91 19.16
CA ARG A 383 -1.23 -16.37 19.28
C ARG A 383 -1.91 -17.05 18.10
N LEU A 384 -3.05 -16.52 17.66
CA LEU A 384 -3.77 -17.06 16.51
C LEU A 384 -2.95 -16.99 15.21
N GLU A 385 -2.26 -15.87 14.98
CA GLU A 385 -1.31 -15.72 13.86
C GLU A 385 -0.20 -16.77 13.92
N SER A 386 0.46 -16.95 15.08
CA SER A 386 1.52 -17.97 15.21
C SER A 386 1.01 -19.39 14.99
N LEU A 387 -0.21 -19.71 15.44
CA LEU A 387 -0.82 -21.01 15.17
C LEU A 387 -1.06 -21.22 13.68
N LEU A 388 -1.62 -20.23 12.99
CA LEU A 388 -1.86 -20.31 11.54
C LEU A 388 -0.55 -20.47 10.74
N GLU A 389 0.48 -19.71 11.10
CA GLU A 389 1.78 -19.77 10.43
C GLU A 389 2.48 -21.11 10.67
N MET A 390 2.65 -21.50 11.93
CA MET A 390 3.48 -22.65 12.31
C MET A 390 2.80 -24.00 12.06
N ASP A 391 1.50 -24.11 12.35
CA ASP A 391 0.78 -25.40 12.29
C ASP A 391 0.09 -25.61 10.93
N TYR A 392 -0.18 -24.54 10.17
CA TYR A 392 -0.99 -24.59 8.94
C TYR A 392 -0.33 -23.94 7.71
N ASN A 393 0.84 -23.29 7.85
CA ASN A 393 1.50 -22.55 6.77
C ASN A 393 0.61 -21.46 6.15
N ILE A 394 -0.19 -20.78 6.98
CA ILE A 394 -1.05 -19.67 6.57
C ILE A 394 -0.51 -18.39 7.17
N THR A 395 -0.02 -17.49 6.31
CA THR A 395 0.34 -16.12 6.68
C THR A 395 -0.91 -15.25 6.63
N ILE A 396 -1.17 -14.51 7.72
CA ILE A 396 -2.24 -13.52 7.79
C ILE A 396 -1.68 -12.11 7.59
N GLU A 397 -2.56 -11.14 7.39
CA GLU A 397 -2.17 -9.76 7.09
C GLU A 397 -1.69 -9.01 8.34
N ALA A 398 -2.45 -9.10 9.42
CA ALA A 398 -2.09 -8.50 10.70
C ALA A 398 -2.76 -9.20 11.87
N ALA A 399 -2.12 -9.08 13.03
CA ALA A 399 -2.69 -9.43 14.32
C ALA A 399 -2.82 -8.18 15.19
N THR A 400 -3.89 -8.16 15.96
CA THR A 400 -4.17 -7.20 17.02
C THR A 400 -4.23 -7.97 18.35
N ASP A 401 -4.53 -7.28 19.44
CA ASP A 401 -4.73 -7.87 20.77
C ASP A 401 -5.83 -8.94 20.73
N GLU A 402 -6.94 -8.57 20.10
CA GLU A 402 -8.18 -9.34 20.13
C GLU A 402 -8.26 -10.36 19.00
N GLY A 403 -7.67 -10.08 17.84
CA GLY A 403 -7.98 -10.84 16.63
C GLY A 403 -6.97 -10.70 15.50
N ILE A 404 -7.28 -11.34 14.38
CA ILE A 404 -6.49 -11.31 13.16
C ILE A 404 -7.28 -10.69 12.02
N LEU A 405 -6.55 -10.08 11.09
CA LEU A 405 -7.03 -9.65 9.80
C LEU A 405 -6.54 -10.60 8.72
N ALA A 406 -7.47 -11.17 7.96
CA ALA A 406 -7.21 -11.85 6.70
C ALA A 406 -7.77 -11.04 5.53
N LEU A 407 -7.13 -11.14 4.37
CA LEU A 407 -7.55 -10.44 3.15
C LEU A 407 -8.04 -11.47 2.12
N SER A 408 -9.15 -11.14 1.45
CA SER A 408 -9.56 -11.82 0.22
C SER A 408 -9.23 -10.91 -0.96
N ASN A 409 -8.08 -11.15 -1.59
CA ASN A 409 -7.57 -10.32 -2.69
C ASN A 409 -7.96 -10.90 -4.07
N ILE A 410 -7.82 -10.07 -5.11
CA ILE A 410 -8.08 -10.45 -6.52
C ILE A 410 -7.22 -11.63 -7.02
N GLY A 411 -6.09 -11.90 -6.34
CA GLY A 411 -5.20 -13.02 -6.62
C GLY A 411 -5.63 -14.34 -5.99
N ASN A 412 -6.46 -14.31 -4.94
CA ASN A 412 -6.77 -15.50 -4.15
C ASN A 412 -7.75 -16.46 -4.83
N THR A 413 -7.63 -17.73 -4.48
CA THR A 413 -8.54 -18.79 -4.88
C THR A 413 -9.61 -19.03 -3.81
N ALA A 414 -10.70 -19.73 -4.15
CA ALA A 414 -11.73 -20.04 -3.14
C ALA A 414 -11.22 -21.12 -2.17
N GLU A 415 -10.42 -22.04 -2.72
CA GLU A 415 -9.77 -23.15 -2.04
C GLU A 415 -8.83 -22.66 -0.93
N GLU A 416 -8.07 -21.60 -1.18
CA GLU A 416 -7.24 -20.93 -0.15
C GLU A 416 -8.07 -20.41 1.03
N LEU A 417 -9.21 -19.75 0.76
CA LEU A 417 -10.08 -19.22 1.81
C LEU A 417 -10.81 -20.35 2.55
N TYR A 418 -11.16 -21.44 1.89
CA TYR A 418 -11.70 -22.63 2.55
C TYR A 418 -10.65 -23.33 3.42
N ALA A 419 -9.39 -23.41 2.98
CA ALA A 419 -8.30 -23.94 3.78
C ALA A 419 -8.09 -23.10 5.05
N PHE A 420 -8.18 -21.77 4.94
CA PHE A 420 -8.19 -20.87 6.10
C PHE A 420 -9.34 -21.18 7.06
N CYS A 421 -10.58 -21.29 6.56
CA CYS A 421 -11.73 -21.61 7.42
C CYS A 421 -11.58 -22.98 8.12
N ASP A 422 -11.07 -23.99 7.42
CA ASP A 422 -10.80 -25.32 8.00
C ASP A 422 -9.70 -25.28 9.06
N ALA A 423 -8.64 -24.49 8.86
CA ALA A 423 -7.61 -24.26 9.87
C ALA A 423 -8.20 -23.64 11.14
N ILE A 424 -9.01 -22.59 11.02
CA ILE A 424 -9.70 -21.98 12.18
C ILE A 424 -10.58 -23.02 12.90
N LYS A 425 -11.34 -23.83 12.17
CA LYS A 425 -12.17 -24.90 12.76
C LYS A 425 -11.34 -25.91 13.55
N LYS A 426 -10.17 -26.29 13.04
CA LYS A 426 -9.22 -27.20 13.72
C LYS A 426 -8.60 -26.55 14.96
N ILE A 427 -8.26 -25.26 14.90
CA ILE A 427 -7.72 -24.50 16.04
C ILE A 427 -8.74 -24.47 17.18
N VAL A 428 -9.98 -24.09 16.89
CA VAL A 428 -11.07 -24.08 17.88
C VAL A 428 -11.27 -25.45 18.50
N LYS A 429 -11.29 -26.51 17.67
CA LYS A 429 -11.47 -27.89 18.17
C LYS A 429 -10.34 -28.35 19.10
N ARG A 430 -9.11 -27.89 18.88
CA ARG A 430 -7.97 -28.21 19.75
C ARG A 430 -8.02 -27.48 21.10
N ASN A 431 -8.84 -26.45 21.24
CA ASN A 431 -9.06 -25.68 22.46
C ASN A 431 -7.75 -25.22 23.12
N TYR A 432 -6.93 -24.52 22.34
CA TYR A 432 -5.68 -23.94 22.84
C TYR A 432 -5.96 -22.90 23.93
N SER A 433 -5.11 -22.87 24.96
CA SER A 433 -5.08 -21.81 25.97
C SER A 433 -3.96 -20.83 25.68
N ASP A 434 -4.21 -19.53 25.82
CA ASP A 434 -3.22 -18.46 25.67
C ASP A 434 -3.15 -17.59 26.93
N ILE A 435 -1.98 -17.53 27.57
CA ILE A 435 -1.78 -16.71 28.76
C ILE A 435 -1.93 -15.22 28.48
N THR A 436 -1.55 -14.77 27.27
CA THR A 436 -1.66 -13.37 26.83
C THR A 436 -3.11 -12.89 26.81
N TYR A 437 -4.00 -13.77 26.32
CA TYR A 437 -5.44 -13.55 26.33
C TYR A 437 -5.99 -13.51 27.76
N LEU A 438 -5.52 -14.43 28.62
CA LEU A 438 -5.96 -14.52 30.01
C LEU A 438 -5.47 -13.36 30.88
N GLU A 439 -4.33 -12.76 30.55
CA GLU A 439 -3.73 -11.63 31.26
C GLU A 439 -4.13 -10.25 30.68
N HIS A 440 -4.98 -10.21 29.65
CA HIS A 440 -5.46 -8.98 29.01
C HIS A 440 -4.35 -8.01 28.55
N ILE A 441 -3.24 -8.55 28.03
CA ILE A 441 -2.13 -7.72 27.53
C ILE A 441 -2.58 -6.98 26.26
N LYS A 442 -2.58 -5.65 26.31
CA LYS A 442 -2.97 -4.78 25.19
C LYS A 442 -1.73 -4.40 24.35
N TYR A 443 -1.87 -4.41 23.02
CA TYR A 443 -0.88 -3.96 22.03
C TYR A 443 -1.34 -2.71 21.27
N MET A 444 -2.61 -2.30 21.28
CA MET A 444 -3.04 -1.02 20.68
C MET A 444 -3.41 0.07 21.71
N PRO A 445 -2.65 1.18 21.82
CA PRO A 445 -3.06 2.30 22.65
C PRO A 445 -4.18 3.06 21.94
N LEU A 446 -5.39 2.94 22.48
CA LEU A 446 -6.51 3.80 22.11
C LEU A 446 -6.51 5.08 22.95
N ASN A 447 -5.33 5.68 23.18
CA ASN A 447 -5.16 6.78 24.13
C ASN A 447 -5.42 8.14 23.46
N ILE A 448 -5.84 9.11 24.27
CA ILE A 448 -5.93 10.52 23.85
C ILE A 448 -4.58 11.17 24.18
N PRO A 449 -3.81 11.61 23.18
CA PRO A 449 -2.47 12.16 23.43
C PRO A 449 -2.52 13.57 24.04
N GLU A 450 -1.55 13.88 24.90
CA GLU A 450 -1.26 15.24 25.34
C GLU A 450 -0.15 15.85 24.47
N ILE A 451 -0.49 16.82 23.62
CA ILE A 451 0.49 17.52 22.78
C ILE A 451 1.16 18.62 23.61
N VAL A 452 2.48 18.56 23.76
CA VAL A 452 3.30 19.59 24.43
C VAL A 452 3.92 20.55 23.42
N CYS A 453 4.32 20.06 22.24
CA CYS A 453 4.81 20.89 21.14
C CYS A 453 4.66 20.21 19.78
N THR A 454 5.02 20.90 18.69
CA THR A 454 4.92 20.34 17.35
C THR A 454 5.86 19.15 17.13
N PRO A 455 5.50 18.18 16.25
CA PRO A 455 6.37 17.05 15.96
C PRO A 455 7.77 17.46 15.49
N ARG A 456 7.85 18.52 14.66
CA ARG A 456 9.15 19.08 14.23
C ARG A 456 9.99 19.54 15.41
N LYS A 457 9.42 20.36 16.30
CA LYS A 457 10.16 20.95 17.44
C LYS A 457 10.75 19.86 18.33
N ALA A 458 9.98 18.83 18.65
CA ALA A 458 10.48 17.70 19.43
C ALA A 458 11.53 16.90 18.67
N TYR A 459 11.29 16.60 17.39
CA TYR A 459 12.20 15.78 16.58
C TYR A 459 13.59 16.41 16.36
N ILE A 460 13.70 17.73 16.25
CA ILE A 460 14.99 18.43 16.07
C ILE A 460 15.62 18.91 17.38
N SER A 461 14.96 18.68 18.52
CA SER A 461 15.46 19.11 19.82
C SER A 461 16.70 18.33 20.25
N SER A 462 17.35 18.79 21.34
CA SER A 462 18.34 17.98 22.03
C SER A 462 17.66 16.78 22.69
N LYS A 463 18.17 15.57 22.45
CA LYS A 463 17.56 14.32 22.90
C LYS A 463 18.44 13.56 23.89
N GLU A 464 17.79 12.74 24.70
CA GLU A 464 18.43 11.67 25.47
C GLU A 464 17.62 10.38 25.31
N GLU A 465 18.30 9.25 25.53
CA GLU A 465 17.67 7.93 25.54
C GLU A 465 17.44 7.51 26.99
N VAL A 466 16.21 7.11 27.30
CA VAL A 466 15.79 6.66 28.62
C VAL A 466 15.11 5.30 28.52
N LEU A 467 15.04 4.56 29.63
CA LEU A 467 14.24 3.33 29.68
C LEU A 467 12.74 3.67 29.57
N PRO A 468 11.89 2.76 29.06
CA PRO A 468 10.45 2.99 28.97
C PRO A 468 9.82 3.47 30.29
N GLU A 469 10.20 2.87 31.42
CA GLU A 469 9.68 3.21 32.74
C GLU A 469 10.10 4.63 33.20
N GLU A 470 11.28 5.07 32.79
CA GLU A 470 11.84 6.40 33.09
C GLU A 470 11.30 7.49 32.16
N SER A 471 10.58 7.10 31.10
CA SER A 471 10.06 8.04 30.11
C SER A 471 8.75 8.72 30.53
N ILE A 472 8.08 8.24 31.58
CA ILE A 472 6.80 8.80 32.05
C ILE A 472 6.96 10.28 32.44
N GLY A 473 6.04 11.11 31.97
CA GLY A 473 6.03 12.56 32.18
C GLY A 473 6.92 13.33 31.20
N ARG A 474 7.84 12.66 30.50
CA ARG A 474 8.75 13.26 29.50
C ARG A 474 8.04 13.46 28.16
N VAL A 475 8.66 14.25 27.28
CA VAL A 475 8.15 14.51 25.93
C VAL A 475 8.87 13.62 24.92
N SER A 476 8.12 12.82 24.16
CA SER A 476 8.69 11.98 23.10
C SER A 476 9.37 12.82 22.03
N ALA A 477 10.54 12.37 21.55
CA ALA A 477 11.28 12.97 20.45
C ALA A 477 11.39 12.05 19.22
N GLU A 478 10.67 10.92 19.23
CA GLU A 478 10.60 9.96 18.13
C GLU A 478 9.18 9.45 17.87
N VAL A 479 9.01 8.80 16.71
CA VAL A 479 7.76 8.12 16.36
C VAL A 479 7.89 6.65 16.73
N ILE A 480 7.05 6.19 17.66
CA ILE A 480 6.87 4.76 17.94
C ILE A 480 5.51 4.35 17.41
N ALA A 481 5.45 3.32 16.56
CA ALA A 481 4.24 2.88 15.90
C ALA A 481 4.16 1.35 15.84
N ILE A 482 2.94 0.80 15.90
CA ILE A 482 2.69 -0.63 15.72
C ILE A 482 2.64 -0.91 14.23
N CYS A 483 3.43 -1.90 13.77
CA CYS A 483 3.52 -2.24 12.36
C CYS A 483 3.31 -3.75 12.17
N PRO A 484 2.38 -4.18 11.30
CA PRO A 484 1.34 -3.37 10.61
C PRO A 484 0.22 -2.91 11.56
N PRO A 485 -0.53 -1.82 11.29
CA PRO A 485 -0.57 -1.03 10.05
C PRO A 485 0.31 0.22 9.99
N GLY A 486 1.06 0.53 11.04
CA GLY A 486 1.88 1.75 11.15
C GLY A 486 1.17 2.91 11.85
N VAL A 487 0.19 2.64 12.72
CA VAL A 487 -0.49 3.65 13.55
C VAL A 487 0.39 4.01 14.76
N PRO A 488 0.60 5.31 15.05
CA PRO A 488 1.50 5.74 16.11
C PRO A 488 0.97 5.40 17.51
N ILE A 489 1.84 4.82 18.32
CA ILE A 489 1.74 4.79 19.79
C ILE A 489 2.15 6.15 20.33
N LEU A 490 3.33 6.63 19.93
CA LEU A 490 3.89 7.93 20.29
C LEU A 490 4.21 8.73 19.02
N VAL A 491 3.85 10.01 19.06
CA VAL A 491 4.29 11.02 18.10
C VAL A 491 5.27 11.97 18.80
N PRO A 492 6.34 12.45 18.13
CA PRO A 492 7.20 13.48 18.70
C PRO A 492 6.38 14.68 19.18
N GLY A 493 6.72 15.20 20.35
CA GLY A 493 6.03 16.35 20.96
C GLY A 493 4.89 15.96 21.89
N GLU A 494 4.55 14.67 22.00
CA GLU A 494 3.56 14.16 22.95
C GLU A 494 4.19 13.83 24.29
N ARG A 495 3.43 14.07 25.37
CA ARG A 495 3.81 13.60 26.70
C ARG A 495 3.58 12.10 26.81
N ILE A 496 4.59 11.40 27.31
CA ILE A 496 4.50 9.97 27.62
C ILE A 496 3.82 9.83 28.99
N THR A 497 2.77 9.02 29.04
CA THR A 497 1.98 8.71 30.25
C THR A 497 2.08 7.23 30.62
N GLU A 498 1.64 6.85 31.81
CA GLU A 498 1.60 5.45 32.27
C GLU A 498 0.82 4.54 31.29
N ASP A 499 -0.23 5.06 30.66
CA ASP A 499 -1.02 4.33 29.67
C ASP A 499 -0.21 3.90 28.43
N HIS A 500 0.98 4.46 28.20
CA HIS A 500 1.83 4.05 27.09
C HIS A 500 2.71 2.84 27.42
N LEU A 501 3.05 2.61 28.70
CA LEU A 501 4.03 1.59 29.10
C LEU A 501 3.76 0.18 28.58
N PRO A 502 2.51 -0.36 28.60
CA PRO A 502 2.25 -1.70 28.09
C PRO A 502 2.70 -1.90 26.64
N PHE A 503 2.64 -0.82 25.86
CA PHE A 503 2.93 -0.78 24.42
C PHE A 503 4.40 -0.49 24.11
N LEU A 504 5.17 -0.04 25.10
CA LEU A 504 6.59 0.30 24.99
C LEU A 504 7.50 -0.83 25.49
N SER A 505 6.93 -1.91 26.04
CA SER A 505 7.64 -3.04 26.65
C SER A 505 8.64 -3.77 25.73
N LYS A 506 8.47 -3.65 24.40
CA LYS A 506 9.40 -4.24 23.41
C LYS A 506 10.52 -3.28 22.98
N THR A 507 10.47 -2.03 23.44
CA THR A 507 11.42 -0.99 23.08
C THR A 507 12.54 -0.96 24.12
N HIS A 508 13.80 -1.04 23.68
CA HIS A 508 14.96 -1.06 24.58
C HIS A 508 15.26 0.32 25.21
N SER A 509 15.02 1.38 24.46
CA SER A 509 15.19 2.77 24.88
C SER A 509 14.24 3.69 24.12
N ILE A 510 13.86 4.82 24.71
CA ILE A 510 13.00 5.83 24.09
C ILE A 510 13.74 7.15 24.02
N GLN A 511 13.71 7.79 22.86
CA GLN A 511 14.22 9.14 22.67
C GLN A 511 13.23 10.16 23.22
N VAL A 512 13.64 10.89 24.25
CA VAL A 512 12.87 11.99 24.85
C VAL A 512 13.60 13.31 24.68
N MET A 513 12.86 14.41 24.73
CA MET A 513 13.44 15.76 24.76
C MET A 513 14.21 15.93 26.08
N LYS A 514 15.46 16.42 25.98
CA LYS A 514 16.20 16.88 27.17
C LYS A 514 15.47 18.05 27.78
N GLU A 515 15.22 17.97 29.08
CA GLU A 515 14.75 19.13 29.84
C GLU A 515 15.87 20.17 29.87
N VAL A 516 15.53 21.41 29.50
CA VAL A 516 16.48 22.54 29.44
C VAL A 516 16.59 23.18 30.81
#